data_AF-A0A8T2MU07-F1
#
_entry.id   AF-A0A8T2MU07-F1
#
_cell.length_a   1.000
_cell.length_b   1.000
_cell.length_c   1.000
_cell.angle_alpha   90.00
_cell.angle_beta   90.00
_cell.angle_gamma   90.00
#
_symmetry.space_group_name_H-M   'P 1'
#
loop_
_entity.id
_entity.type
_entity.pdbx_description
1 polymer ?
#
loop_
_entity_poly.entity_id
_entity_poly.type
_entity_poly.pdbx_seq_one_letter_code
_entity_poly.pdbx_strand_id
1 'polypeptide(L)'
;MHKFPVYNYSNSSSGCIDYPKSTECTKLAVKEKMFLGTGVILLSVILGIEAQRRVSQKKASWTKSKGKSVIFDCEATGLSSGDYVHWYQKKEGEPFKRVLYISSGTGSTTKDNDHPQNADFSGEKSGNAYKLKISNIKMIHAGTYY
;
A
#
# COMPACT_ATOMS: atom_id res chain seq x y z
N MET A 1 2.14 4.57 -1.37
CA MET A 1 1.94 5.03 0.01
C MET A 1 0.84 6.10 -0.01
N HIS A 2 -0.30 5.86 0.64
CA HIS A 2 -1.42 6.80 0.63
C HIS A 2 -1.54 7.60 1.94
N LYS A 3 -1.41 8.93 1.86
CA LYS A 3 -1.72 9.85 2.96
C LYS A 3 -3.22 10.20 2.93
N PHE A 4 -3.98 10.00 4.00
CA PHE A 4 -5.37 10.47 4.09
C PHE A 4 -5.50 11.60 5.12
N PRO A 5 -5.20 12.85 4.73
CA PRO A 5 -5.56 13.98 5.55
C PRO A 5 -7.09 14.18 5.52
N VAL A 6 -7.70 14.36 6.69
CA VAL A 6 -9.09 14.81 6.84
C VAL A 6 -9.05 16.27 7.24
N TYR A 7 -9.58 17.16 6.40
CA TYR A 7 -9.69 18.59 6.71
C TYR A 7 -11.14 19.00 6.98
N ASN A 8 -11.33 19.91 7.94
CA ASN A 8 -12.54 20.72 8.09
C ASN A 8 -12.42 21.92 7.15
N TYR A 9 -13.41 22.16 6.28
CA TYR A 9 -13.53 23.44 5.61
C TYR A 9 -14.19 24.44 6.57
N SER A 10 -13.41 25.37 7.10
CA SER A 10 -13.90 26.68 7.52
C SER A 10 -13.07 27.73 6.77
N ASN A 11 -13.75 28.52 5.93
CA ASN A 11 -13.19 29.59 5.09
C ASN A 11 -12.03 30.36 5.74
N SER A 12 -10.84 30.34 5.14
CA SER A 12 -9.92 31.49 5.13
C SER A 12 -8.69 31.22 4.25
N SER A 13 -8.28 32.28 3.58
CA SER A 13 -7.19 32.53 2.63
C SER A 13 -5.80 31.89 2.86
N SER A 14 -5.17 31.58 1.72
CA SER A 14 -3.72 31.69 1.38
C SER A 14 -2.67 30.96 2.23
N GLY A 15 -1.94 30.04 1.60
CA GLY A 15 -0.64 29.56 2.07
C GLY A 15 -0.09 28.42 1.21
N CYS A 16 0.83 28.71 0.30
CA CYS A 16 1.62 27.69 -0.38
C CYS A 16 2.55 27.03 0.64
N ILE A 17 2.46 25.71 0.80
CA ILE A 17 3.43 24.94 1.58
C ILE A 17 4.30 24.18 0.57
N ASP A 18 5.53 24.65 0.48
CA ASP A 18 6.62 24.02 -0.26
C ASP A 18 6.93 22.65 0.35
N TYR A 19 7.00 21.60 -0.49
CA TYR A 19 7.39 20.26 -0.05
C TYR A 19 8.74 19.86 -0.67
N PRO A 20 9.62 19.19 0.11
CA PRO A 20 10.98 18.92 -0.31
C PRO A 20 11.04 17.92 -1.47
N LYS A 21 11.86 18.24 -2.48
CA LYS A 21 12.28 17.32 -3.54
C LYS A 21 12.91 16.08 -2.90
N SER A 22 12.22 14.94 -2.98
CA SER A 22 12.79 13.66 -2.55
C SER A 22 13.76 13.16 -3.60
N THR A 23 15.00 13.06 -3.14
CA THR A 23 16.24 12.58 -3.76
C THR A 23 16.07 11.34 -4.64
N GLU A 24 16.86 11.33 -5.71
CA GLU A 24 17.02 10.28 -6.72
C GLU A 24 17.21 8.88 -6.11
N CYS A 25 16.49 7.89 -6.66
CA CYS A 25 16.81 6.49 -6.44
C CYS A 25 17.91 6.10 -7.43
N THR A 26 19.14 6.03 -6.94
CA THR A 26 20.33 5.63 -7.70
C THR A 26 20.11 4.24 -8.31
N LYS A 27 20.23 4.13 -9.64
CA LYS A 27 20.30 2.84 -10.34
C LYS A 27 21.42 2.00 -9.71
N LEU A 28 21.06 0.81 -9.22
CA LEU A 28 22.03 -0.25 -8.94
C LEU A 28 22.71 -0.63 -10.26
N ALA A 29 23.97 -0.21 -10.41
CA ALA A 29 24.83 -0.60 -11.51
C ALA A 29 25.07 -2.12 -11.43
N VAL A 30 24.59 -2.85 -12.43
CA VAL A 30 24.98 -4.24 -12.66
C VAL A 30 26.46 -4.23 -13.07
N LYS A 31 27.34 -4.84 -12.27
CA LYS A 31 28.74 -5.04 -12.63
C LYS A 31 28.82 -6.04 -13.79
N GLU A 32 29.11 -5.56 -14.99
CA GLU A 32 29.52 -6.41 -16.09
C GLU A 32 30.92 -6.96 -15.80
N LYS A 33 31.06 -8.29 -15.78
CA LYS A 33 32.36 -8.97 -15.71
C LYS A 33 32.90 -9.12 -17.13
N MET A 34 34.02 -8.46 -17.41
CA MET A 34 34.81 -8.62 -18.63
C MET A 34 35.51 -9.98 -18.60
N PHE A 35 35.17 -10.88 -19.52
CA PHE A 35 35.94 -12.11 -19.78
C PHE A 35 36.49 -12.07 -21.21
N LEU A 36 37.80 -11.90 -21.32
CA LEU A 36 38.57 -12.12 -22.55
C LEU A 36 39.04 -13.57 -22.55
N GLY A 37 38.49 -14.40 -23.43
CA GLY A 37 38.93 -15.77 -23.64
C GLY A 37 38.08 -16.45 -24.71
N THR A 38 38.64 -16.61 -25.91
CA THR A 38 38.00 -17.32 -27.02
C THR A 38 37.85 -18.80 -26.71
N GLY A 39 36.61 -19.25 -26.49
CA GLY A 39 36.27 -20.65 -26.32
C GLY A 39 34.80 -20.78 -25.91
N VAL A 40 33.97 -21.23 -26.85
CA VAL A 40 32.50 -21.40 -26.79
C VAL A 40 31.92 -21.44 -25.37
N ILE A 41 31.45 -20.27 -24.90
CA ILE A 41 30.70 -20.18 -23.64
C ILE A 41 29.26 -20.53 -23.96
N LEU A 42 28.84 -21.76 -23.65
CA LEU A 42 27.43 -22.12 -23.61
C LEU A 42 26.80 -21.36 -22.43
N LEU A 43 26.37 -20.12 -22.67
CA LEU A 43 25.64 -19.31 -21.70
C LEU A 43 24.24 -19.92 -21.52
N SER A 44 24.14 -20.91 -20.64
CA SER A 44 22.86 -21.32 -20.08
C SER A 44 22.34 -20.18 -19.22
N VAL A 45 21.61 -19.25 -19.85
CA VAL A 45 20.84 -18.23 -19.13
C VAL A 45 19.71 -18.96 -18.42
N ILE A 46 19.92 -19.27 -17.14
CA ILE A 46 18.84 -19.79 -16.31
C ILE A 46 17.88 -18.62 -16.09
N LEU A 47 16.78 -18.60 -16.83
CA LEU A 47 15.66 -17.71 -16.56
C LEU A 47 14.99 -18.19 -15.27
N GLY A 48 15.55 -17.78 -14.12
CA GLY A 48 14.84 -17.83 -12.86
C GLY A 48 13.68 -16.84 -12.93
N ILE A 49 12.48 -17.31 -13.29
CA ILE A 49 11.27 -16.52 -13.18
C ILE A 49 10.87 -16.53 -11.70
N GLU A 50 11.56 -15.77 -10.87
CA GLU A 50 11.05 -15.51 -9.53
C GLU A 50 9.78 -14.66 -9.69
N ALA A 51 8.64 -15.18 -9.24
CA ALA A 51 7.41 -14.41 -9.17
C ALA A 51 7.61 -13.29 -8.14
N GLN A 52 8.11 -12.14 -8.60
CA GLN A 52 8.41 -11.02 -7.72
C GLN A 52 7.12 -10.52 -7.08
N ARG A 53 7.08 -10.56 -5.75
CA ARG A 53 6.00 -9.95 -4.97
C ARG A 53 6.00 -8.45 -5.19
N ARG A 54 4.87 -7.91 -5.63
CA ARG A 54 4.71 -6.48 -5.88
C ARG A 54 3.41 -6.01 -5.28
N VAL A 55 3.47 -4.84 -4.64
CA VAL A 55 2.31 -4.15 -4.08
C VAL A 55 2.24 -2.76 -4.71
N SER A 56 1.06 -2.38 -5.21
CA SER A 56 0.82 -1.12 -5.89
C SER A 56 -0.46 -0.47 -5.39
N GLN A 57 -0.45 0.85 -5.32
CA GLN A 57 -1.48 1.66 -4.70
C GLN A 57 -1.72 2.87 -5.61
N LYS A 58 -2.90 2.94 -6.25
CA LYS A 58 -3.15 3.83 -7.39
C LYS A 58 -3.30 5.31 -7.03
N LYS A 59 -3.83 5.60 -5.85
CA LYS A 59 -4.08 6.99 -5.41
C LYS A 59 -3.05 7.35 -4.33
N ALA A 60 -2.82 8.64 -4.12
CA ALA A 60 -1.89 9.09 -3.08
C ALA A 60 -2.62 9.70 -1.89
N SER A 61 -3.80 10.28 -2.11
CA SER A 61 -4.56 10.97 -1.06
C SER A 61 -6.05 11.03 -1.36
N TRP A 62 -6.85 10.99 -0.30
CA TRP A 62 -8.28 11.22 -0.39
C TRP A 62 -8.74 12.21 0.66
N THR A 63 -9.61 13.12 0.24
CA THR A 63 -10.33 14.03 1.11
C THR A 63 -11.81 13.67 1.04
N LYS A 64 -12.44 13.41 2.18
CA LYS A 64 -13.85 13.05 2.28
C LYS A 64 -14.51 13.77 3.45
N SER A 65 -15.74 14.21 3.25
CA SER A 65 -16.59 14.75 4.31
C SER A 65 -17.02 13.65 5.29
N LYS A 66 -17.28 14.05 6.54
CA LYS A 66 -17.86 13.19 7.58
C LYS A 66 -19.14 12.50 7.07
N GLY A 67 -19.36 11.25 7.47
CA GLY A 67 -20.54 10.47 7.10
C GLY A 67 -20.49 9.80 5.72
N LYS A 68 -19.51 10.14 4.88
CA LYS A 68 -19.29 9.46 3.58
C LYS A 68 -18.46 8.19 3.77
N SER A 69 -18.30 7.43 2.69
CA SER A 69 -17.44 6.24 2.65
C SER A 69 -16.24 6.47 1.74
N VAL A 70 -15.17 5.71 1.99
CA VAL A 70 -13.98 5.70 1.15
C VAL A 70 -13.50 4.27 0.96
N ILE A 71 -12.90 4.02 -0.21
CA ILE A 71 -12.30 2.75 -0.59
C ILE A 71 -10.85 3.02 -0.95
N PHE A 72 -9.96 2.22 -0.38
CA PHE A 72 -8.54 2.20 -0.66
C PHE A 72 -8.28 0.97 -1.52
N ASP A 73 -7.64 1.18 -2.67
CA ASP A 73 -7.30 0.10 -3.59
C ASP A 73 -5.81 -0.24 -3.47
N CYS A 74 -5.53 -1.53 -3.27
CA CYS A 74 -4.20 -2.10 -3.29
C CYS A 74 -4.17 -3.26 -4.28
N GLU A 75 -3.27 -3.24 -5.25
CA GLU A 75 -3.02 -4.37 -6.14
C GLU A 75 -1.78 -5.12 -5.65
N ALA A 76 -1.91 -6.41 -5.38
CA ALA A 76 -0.80 -7.26 -4.96
C ALA A 76 -0.66 -8.48 -5.87
N THR A 77 0.55 -8.72 -6.38
CA THR A 77 0.90 -9.82 -7.30
C THR A 77 2.04 -10.64 -6.74
N GLY A 78 2.21 -11.88 -7.24
CA GLY A 78 3.24 -12.81 -6.77
C GLY A 78 2.92 -13.44 -5.41
N LEU A 79 1.64 -13.45 -5.01
CA LEU A 79 1.17 -14.06 -3.78
C LEU A 79 0.74 -15.50 -4.01
N SER A 80 1.08 -16.38 -3.07
CA SER A 80 0.62 -17.75 -2.96
C SER A 80 -0.71 -17.82 -2.20
N SER A 81 -1.38 -18.98 -2.22
CA SER A 81 -2.66 -19.18 -1.52
C SER A 81 -2.57 -19.01 0.00
N GLY A 82 -1.42 -19.30 0.60
CA GLY A 82 -1.15 -19.12 2.03
C GLY A 82 -0.71 -17.72 2.44
N ASP A 83 -0.59 -16.77 1.49
CA ASP A 83 -0.20 -15.40 1.81
C ASP A 83 -1.38 -14.55 2.26
N TYR A 84 -1.06 -13.44 2.95
CA TYR A 84 -2.04 -12.49 3.45
C TYR A 84 -1.65 -11.07 3.07
N VAL A 85 -2.65 -10.24 2.77
CA VAL A 85 -2.48 -8.79 2.61
C VAL A 85 -3.04 -8.10 3.83
N HIS A 86 -2.19 -7.33 4.49
CA HIS A 86 -2.54 -6.59 5.70
C HIS A 86 -2.79 -5.13 5.37
N TRP A 87 -3.80 -4.55 6.02
CA TRP A 87 -4.04 -3.11 6.02
C TRP A 87 -3.64 -2.52 7.37
N TYR A 88 -2.87 -1.44 7.35
CA TYR A 88 -2.47 -0.71 8.54
C TYR A 88 -2.95 0.74 8.50
N GLN A 89 -3.30 1.28 9.67
CA GLN A 89 -3.51 2.70 9.90
C GLN A 89 -2.30 3.25 10.68
N LYS A 90 -1.75 4.37 10.21
CA LYS A 90 -0.70 5.14 10.88
C LYS A 90 -1.19 6.55 11.11
N LYS A 91 -1.33 6.95 12.37
CA LYS A 91 -1.58 8.35 12.75
C LYS A 91 -0.27 9.05 13.05
N GLU A 92 -0.28 10.37 12.94
CA GLU A 92 0.87 11.21 13.30
C GLU A 92 1.22 10.97 14.78
N GLY A 93 2.49 10.69 15.08
CA GLY A 93 2.95 10.39 16.44
C GLY A 93 2.53 9.05 17.07
N GLU A 94 1.59 8.29 16.49
CA GLU A 94 1.17 6.97 17.02
C GLU A 94 1.86 5.79 16.31
N PRO A 95 2.06 4.62 16.94
CA PRO A 95 2.55 3.43 16.24
C PRO A 95 1.58 2.96 15.13
N PHE A 96 2.08 2.11 14.22
CA PHE A 96 1.21 1.44 13.25
C PHE A 96 0.19 0.55 13.98
N LYS A 97 -1.07 0.62 13.57
CA LYS A 97 -2.14 -0.25 14.06
C LYS A 97 -2.70 -1.05 12.89
N ARG A 98 -2.73 -2.37 13.03
CA ARG A 98 -3.32 -3.24 12.01
C ARG A 98 -4.83 -3.09 12.05
N VAL A 99 -5.44 -2.93 10.89
CA VAL A 99 -6.89 -2.76 10.74
C VAL A 99 -7.55 -4.10 10.48
N LEU A 100 -7.04 -4.83 9.49
CA LEU A 100 -7.51 -6.14 9.06
C LEU A 100 -6.45 -6.82 8.19
N TYR A 101 -6.66 -8.10 7.90
CA TYR A 101 -5.97 -8.79 6.82
C TYR A 101 -6.94 -9.57 5.94
N ILE A 102 -6.50 -9.85 4.72
CA ILE A 102 -7.26 -10.58 3.71
C ILE A 102 -6.41 -11.75 3.23
N SER A 103 -6.97 -12.96 3.27
CA SER A 103 -6.35 -14.17 2.72
C SER A 103 -6.25 -14.08 1.19
N SER A 104 -5.05 -14.30 0.65
CA SER A 104 -4.84 -14.33 -0.80
C SER A 104 -5.59 -15.48 -1.45
N GLY A 105 -5.55 -16.67 -0.84
CA GLY A 105 -6.20 -17.88 -1.35
C GLY A 105 -7.73 -17.84 -1.27
N THR A 106 -8.30 -17.46 -0.12
CA THR A 106 -9.75 -17.55 0.10
C THR A 106 -10.48 -16.22 -0.08
N GLY A 107 -9.77 -15.08 -0.02
CA GLY A 107 -10.37 -13.75 0.03
C GLY A 107 -11.05 -13.42 1.36
N SER A 108 -11.00 -14.31 2.35
CA SER A 108 -11.60 -14.09 3.66
C SER A 108 -10.91 -12.94 4.40
N THR A 109 -11.70 -12.06 4.99
CA THR A 109 -11.24 -10.89 5.75
C THR A 109 -11.33 -11.17 7.25
N THR A 110 -10.25 -10.91 7.98
CA THR A 110 -10.24 -10.93 9.45
C THR A 110 -9.86 -9.56 9.98
N LYS A 111 -10.73 -8.99 10.82
CA LYS A 111 -10.51 -7.67 11.44
C LYS A 111 -9.62 -7.81 12.67
N ASP A 112 -8.85 -6.76 12.95
CA ASP A 112 -8.15 -6.66 14.23
C ASP A 112 -9.12 -6.18 15.31
N ASN A 113 -9.37 -7.02 16.32
CA ASN A 113 -10.34 -6.71 17.38
C ASN A 113 -9.86 -5.61 18.33
N ASP A 114 -8.55 -5.41 18.42
CA ASP A 114 -7.95 -4.40 19.29
C ASP A 114 -7.93 -3.01 18.62
N HIS A 115 -8.31 -2.92 17.34
CA HIS A 115 -8.43 -1.64 16.67
C HIS A 115 -9.73 -0.93 17.11
N PRO A 116 -9.68 0.28 17.70
CA PRO A 116 -10.85 0.97 18.28
C PRO A 116 -11.92 1.41 17.26
N GLN A 117 -11.70 1.14 15.98
CA GLN A 117 -12.55 1.51 14.84
C GLN A 117 -12.91 0.27 13.99
N ASN A 118 -12.65 -0.94 14.49
CA ASN A 118 -12.83 -2.21 13.75
C ASN A 118 -14.23 -2.35 13.10
N ALA A 119 -15.27 -1.85 13.75
CA ALA A 119 -16.64 -1.88 13.26
C ALA A 119 -16.82 -1.06 11.97
N ASP A 120 -16.08 0.03 11.81
CA ASP A 120 -16.20 0.97 10.68
C ASP A 120 -15.45 0.48 9.42
N PHE A 121 -14.56 -0.53 9.57
CA PHE A 121 -13.75 -1.08 8.48
C PHE A 121 -14.37 -2.33 7.84
N SER A 122 -14.13 -2.53 6.56
CA SER A 122 -14.35 -3.81 5.88
C SER A 122 -13.30 -4.04 4.80
N GLY A 123 -13.00 -5.32 4.53
CA GLY A 123 -12.03 -5.72 3.51
C GLY A 123 -12.71 -6.54 2.42
N GLU A 124 -12.27 -6.35 1.18
CA GLU A 124 -12.77 -7.07 0.01
C GLU A 124 -11.60 -7.47 -0.91
N LYS A 125 -11.71 -8.66 -1.51
CA LYS A 125 -10.78 -9.12 -2.55
C LYS A 125 -11.51 -9.28 -3.89
N SER A 126 -10.89 -8.77 -4.95
CA SER A 126 -11.32 -9.01 -6.34
C SER A 126 -10.10 -9.24 -7.22
N GLY A 127 -9.84 -10.50 -7.60
CA GLY A 127 -8.61 -10.89 -8.28
C GLY A 127 -7.37 -10.55 -7.46
N ASN A 128 -6.50 -9.68 -8.01
CA ASN A 128 -5.31 -9.16 -7.35
C ASN A 128 -5.55 -7.85 -6.58
N ALA A 129 -6.79 -7.34 -6.57
CA ALA A 129 -7.16 -6.14 -5.83
C ALA A 129 -7.62 -6.50 -4.42
N TYR A 130 -6.96 -5.90 -3.43
CA TYR A 130 -7.24 -5.98 -2.00
C TYR A 130 -7.70 -4.60 -1.56
N LYS A 131 -8.98 -4.49 -1.17
CA LYS A 131 -9.62 -3.21 -0.89
C LYS A 131 -9.88 -3.07 0.60
N LEU A 132 -9.56 -1.91 1.15
CA LEU A 132 -10.05 -1.48 2.46
C LEU A 132 -11.17 -0.48 2.26
N LYS A 133 -12.29 -0.65 2.94
CA LYS A 133 -13.40 0.28 2.94
C LYS A 133 -13.63 0.80 4.36
N ILE A 134 -13.87 2.10 4.45
CA ILE A 134 -14.32 2.77 5.67
C ILE A 134 -15.72 3.30 5.39
N SER A 135 -16.68 2.93 6.22
CA SER A 135 -18.04 3.46 6.15
C SER A 135 -18.23 4.53 7.22
N ASN A 136 -19.08 5.53 6.96
CA ASN A 136 -19.40 6.59 7.92
C ASN A 136 -18.15 7.27 8.51
N ILE A 137 -17.33 7.87 7.64
CA ILE A 137 -16.06 8.52 8.01
C ILE A 137 -16.26 9.55 9.14
N LYS A 138 -15.27 9.60 10.03
CA LYS A 138 -15.18 10.42 11.26
C LYS A 138 -13.76 10.98 11.34
N MET A 139 -13.54 12.03 12.12
CA MET A 139 -12.20 12.61 12.31
C MET A 139 -11.18 11.59 12.82
N ILE A 140 -11.62 10.64 13.64
CA ILE A 140 -10.74 9.60 14.20
C ILE A 140 -10.17 8.64 13.14
N HIS A 141 -10.75 8.60 11.93
CA HIS A 141 -10.27 7.82 10.79
C HIS A 141 -9.16 8.51 10.00
N ALA A 142 -8.80 9.76 10.33
CA ALA A 142 -7.68 10.44 9.70
C ALA A 142 -6.37 9.70 9.96
N GLY A 143 -5.53 9.55 8.92
CA GLY A 143 -4.27 8.82 9.02
C GLY A 143 -3.68 8.47 7.67
N THR A 144 -2.55 7.79 7.66
CA THR A 144 -1.96 7.19 6.46
C THR A 144 -2.27 5.70 6.47
N TYR A 145 -2.69 5.16 5.33
CA TYR A 145 -3.05 3.75 5.23
C TYR A 145 -2.11 3.03 4.28
N TYR A 146 -1.68 1.86 4.73
CA TYR A 146 -0.66 1.03 4.08
C TYR A 146 -1.27 -0.32 3.72
#